data_AF-A0A2H6MWZ5-F1
#
_entry.id   AF-A0A2H6MWZ5-F1
#
_cell.length_a   1.000
_cell.length_b   1.000
_cell.length_c   1.000
_cell.angle_alpha   90.00
_cell.angle_beta   90.00
_cell.angle_gamma   90.00
#
_symmetry.space_group_name_H-M   'P 1'
#
loop_
_entity.id
_entity.type
_entity.pdbx_description
1 polymer ?
#
loop_
_entity_poly.entity_id
_entity_poly.type
_entity_poly.pdbx_seq_one_letter_code
_entity_poly.pdbx_strand_id
1 'polypeptide(L)'
;MDSVTVDHLCHIMFRYRTNLIAAKKYLQAKKPSLQIKFSRQICQEYNQYITSMVGCLWTSNVFQTDSHPQGIYMEPRLLEKTSVKEYRKALNIVYHPALTGYAILFVQQIQSEHGIPDIKLIQGRRWEWYLEYLYSQELQGLKIFIESSIKR
;
A
#
# COMPACT_ATOMS: atom_id res chain seq x y z
N MET A 1 -10.55 -8.35 2.34
CA MET A 1 -9.68 -8.20 1.17
C MET A 1 -8.51 -9.14 1.37
N ASP A 2 -8.29 -10.07 0.46
CA ASP A 2 -7.17 -11.02 0.49
C ASP A 2 -5.90 -10.40 -0.12
N SER A 3 -4.77 -11.09 0.07
CA SER A 3 -3.46 -10.65 -0.42
C SER A 3 -3.38 -10.52 -1.93
N VAL A 4 -4.06 -11.39 -2.68
CA VAL A 4 -4.10 -11.36 -4.15
C VAL A 4 -4.79 -10.10 -4.65
N THR A 5 -5.88 -9.71 -4.00
CA THR A 5 -6.60 -8.47 -4.31
C THR A 5 -5.72 -7.24 -4.06
N VAL A 6 -4.97 -7.22 -2.94
CA VAL A 6 -4.02 -6.12 -2.65
C VAL A 6 -2.92 -6.08 -3.71
N ASP A 7 -2.36 -7.23 -4.08
CA ASP A 7 -1.31 -7.34 -5.10
C ASP A 7 -1.78 -6.82 -6.46
N HIS A 8 -2.95 -7.28 -6.92
CA HIS A 8 -3.55 -6.81 -8.17
C HIS A 8 -3.82 -5.31 -8.15
N LEU A 9 -4.33 -4.77 -7.03
CA LEU A 9 -4.54 -3.33 -6.91
C LEU A 9 -3.21 -2.58 -7.00
N CYS A 10 -2.15 -3.05 -6.34
CA CYS A 10 -0.81 -2.48 -6.44
C CYS A 10 -0.30 -2.49 -7.89
N HIS A 11 -0.51 -3.60 -8.61
CA HIS A 11 -0.15 -3.71 -10.02
C HIS A 11 -0.92 -2.72 -10.91
N ILE A 12 -2.25 -2.64 -10.74
CA ILE A 12 -3.12 -1.71 -11.47
C ILE A 12 -2.67 -0.27 -11.25
N MET A 13 -2.43 0.11 -9.99
CA MET A 13 -1.95 1.45 -9.62
C MET A 13 -0.64 1.79 -10.32
N PHE A 14 0.34 0.88 -10.30
CA PHE A 14 1.59 1.06 -11.01
C PHE A 14 1.43 1.21 -12.53
N ARG A 15 0.62 0.34 -13.16
CA ARG A 15 0.34 0.41 -14.60
C ARG A 15 -0.34 1.71 -14.97
N TYR A 16 -1.29 2.16 -14.15
CA TYR A 16 -1.99 3.41 -14.36
C TYR A 16 -1.03 4.60 -14.28
N ARG A 17 -0.11 4.64 -13.31
CA ARG A 17 0.96 5.65 -13.25
C ARG A 17 1.78 5.70 -14.52
N THR A 18 2.24 4.54 -14.97
CA THR A 18 3.07 4.40 -16.17
C THR A 18 2.34 4.95 -17.38
N ASN A 19 1.06 4.63 -17.52
CA ASN A 19 0.21 5.13 -18.60
C ASN A 19 -0.01 6.65 -18.51
N LEU A 20 -0.26 7.20 -17.31
CA LEU A 20 -0.40 8.65 -17.12
C LEU A 20 0.88 9.41 -17.50
N ILE A 21 2.05 8.88 -17.12
CA ILE A 21 3.34 9.48 -17.49
C ILE A 21 3.55 9.41 -19.01
N ALA A 22 3.26 8.26 -19.64
CA ALA A 22 3.37 8.10 -21.08
C ALA A 22 2.43 9.04 -21.84
N ALA A 23 1.17 9.16 -21.41
CA ALA A 23 0.20 10.09 -21.98
C ALA A 23 0.67 11.55 -21.85
N LYS A 24 1.19 11.95 -20.69
CA LYS A 24 1.77 13.28 -20.47
C LYS A 24 2.91 13.58 -21.44
N LYS A 25 3.86 12.64 -21.61
CA LYS A 25 4.99 12.78 -22.54
C LYS A 25 4.52 12.84 -23.99
N TYR A 26 3.56 12.01 -24.37
CA TYR A 26 2.99 11.98 -25.72
C TYR A 26 2.35 13.33 -26.11
N LEU A 27 1.57 13.92 -25.20
CA LEU A 27 0.94 15.23 -25.42
C LEU A 27 1.98 16.37 -25.48
N GLN A 28 3.02 16.32 -24.65
CA GLN A 28 4.13 17.30 -24.70
C GLN A 28 4.89 17.23 -26.02
N ALA A 29 5.00 16.05 -26.64
CA ALA A 29 5.65 15.84 -27.92
C ALA A 29 4.82 16.31 -29.15
N LYS A 30 3.70 17.03 -28.94
CA LYS A 30 2.85 17.63 -30.00
C LYS A 30 2.39 16.65 -31.10
N LYS A 31 2.03 15.42 -30.75
CA LYS A 31 1.38 14.45 -31.67
C LYS A 31 -0.12 14.33 -31.34
N PRO A 32 -1.00 15.19 -31.85
CA PRO A 32 -2.39 15.30 -31.37
C PRO A 32 -3.36 14.29 -32.02
N SER A 33 -2.85 13.31 -32.78
CA SER A 33 -3.70 12.35 -33.52
C SER A 33 -4.56 11.45 -32.62
N LEU A 34 -4.21 11.33 -31.35
CA LEU A 34 -4.95 10.55 -30.36
C LEU A 34 -5.75 11.52 -29.48
N GLN A 35 -7.09 11.42 -29.53
CA GLN A 35 -8.05 12.15 -28.68
C GLN A 35 -7.98 11.66 -27.21
N ILE A 36 -6.79 11.57 -26.63
CA ILE A 36 -6.63 11.18 -25.23
C ILE A 36 -7.09 12.37 -24.37
N LYS A 37 -8.21 12.20 -23.67
CA LYS A 37 -8.66 13.13 -22.64
C LYS A 37 -7.73 13.02 -21.42
N PHE A 38 -6.63 13.77 -21.45
CA PHE A 38 -5.70 13.90 -20.33
C PHE A 38 -5.90 15.27 -19.66
N SER A 39 -6.09 15.28 -18.35
CA SER A 39 -6.26 16.51 -17.59
C SER A 39 -5.41 16.49 -16.33
N ARG A 40 -5.13 17.68 -15.79
CA ARG A 40 -4.47 17.83 -14.48
C ARG A 40 -5.30 17.18 -13.37
N GLN A 41 -6.62 17.20 -13.50
CA GLN A 41 -7.55 16.63 -12.53
C GLN A 41 -7.36 15.11 -12.37
N ILE A 42 -7.21 14.37 -13.47
CA ILE A 42 -6.95 12.91 -13.42
C ILE A 42 -5.66 12.60 -12.65
N CYS A 43 -4.61 13.39 -12.86
CA CYS A 43 -3.36 13.22 -12.12
C CYS A 43 -3.51 13.55 -10.63
N GLN A 44 -4.29 14.57 -10.28
CA GLN A 44 -4.55 14.93 -8.88
C GLN A 44 -5.34 13.83 -8.17
N GLU A 45 -6.38 13.29 -8.81
CA GLU A 45 -7.17 12.18 -8.28
C GLU A 45 -6.31 10.92 -8.11
N TYR A 46 -5.48 10.59 -9.11
CA TYR A 46 -4.53 9.48 -8.98
C TYR A 46 -3.54 9.67 -7.82
N ASN A 47 -3.02 10.88 -7.61
CA ASN A 47 -2.12 11.16 -6.49
C ASN A 47 -2.82 11.01 -5.14
N GLN A 48 -4.12 11.30 -5.06
CA GLN A 48 -4.93 11.06 -3.87
C GLN A 48 -4.97 9.55 -3.56
N TYR A 49 -5.29 8.71 -4.54
CA TYR A 49 -5.30 7.25 -4.36
C TYR A 49 -3.92 6.69 -3.98
N ILE A 50 -2.84 7.20 -4.59
CA ILE A 50 -1.48 6.81 -4.20
C ILE A 50 -1.20 7.15 -2.73
N THR A 51 -1.58 8.35 -2.30
CA THR A 51 -1.39 8.80 -0.92
C THR A 51 -2.16 7.91 0.04
N SER A 52 -3.42 7.60 -0.25
CA SER A 52 -4.24 6.70 0.57
C SER A 52 -3.66 5.28 0.60
N MET A 53 -3.18 4.76 -0.53
CA MET A 53 -2.62 3.41 -0.60
C MET A 53 -1.28 3.28 0.14
N VAL A 54 -0.39 4.29 0.05
CA VAL A 54 0.81 4.38 0.89
C VAL A 54 0.44 4.53 2.36
N GLY A 55 -0.62 5.30 2.63
CA GLY A 55 -1.23 5.45 3.95
C GLY A 55 -1.68 4.13 4.56
N CYS A 56 -2.33 3.28 3.76
CA CYS A 56 -2.72 1.94 4.15
C CYS A 56 -1.48 1.06 4.34
N LEU A 57 -0.66 0.88 3.31
CA LEU A 57 0.36 -0.17 3.30
C LEU A 57 1.65 0.19 4.05
N TRP A 58 1.96 1.47 4.28
CA TRP A 58 3.27 1.86 4.80
C TRP A 58 3.18 2.69 6.08
N THR A 59 2.51 3.84 6.03
CA THR A 59 2.57 4.84 7.11
C THR A 59 1.48 4.70 8.17
N SER A 60 0.43 3.90 7.91
CA SER A 60 -0.74 3.72 8.79
C SER A 60 -1.47 5.02 9.18
N ASN A 61 -1.29 6.12 8.43
CA ASN A 61 -1.88 7.44 8.72
C ASN A 61 -3.16 7.73 7.93
N VAL A 62 -3.58 6.80 7.07
CA VAL A 62 -4.71 6.97 6.15
C VAL A 62 -6.02 7.39 6.83
N PHE A 63 -6.29 6.92 8.05
CA PHE A 63 -7.48 7.32 8.80
C PHE A 63 -7.55 8.82 9.13
N GLN A 64 -6.40 9.53 9.09
CA GLN A 64 -6.29 10.95 9.45
C GLN A 64 -6.05 11.84 8.24
N THR A 65 -5.41 11.29 7.19
CA THR A 65 -4.92 12.08 6.06
C THR A 65 -5.68 11.83 4.77
N ASP A 66 -6.50 10.78 4.69
CA ASP A 66 -7.31 10.53 3.52
C ASP A 66 -8.37 11.64 3.37
N SER A 67 -8.39 12.31 2.23
CA SER A 67 -9.39 13.32 1.90
C SER A 67 -10.26 12.91 0.72
N HIS A 68 -10.15 11.65 0.28
CA HIS A 68 -11.02 11.14 -0.78
C HIS A 68 -12.45 10.97 -0.25
N PRO A 69 -13.51 11.36 -1.00
CA PRO A 69 -14.90 11.21 -0.56
C PRO A 69 -15.33 9.77 -0.25
N GLN A 70 -14.71 8.80 -0.94
CA GLN A 70 -14.87 7.36 -0.69
C GLN A 70 -13.67 6.77 0.07
N GLY A 71 -12.89 7.63 0.71
CA GLY A 71 -11.73 7.26 1.50
C GLY A 71 -12.10 6.66 2.84
N ILE A 72 -11.09 6.31 3.63
CA ILE A 72 -11.27 5.72 4.96
C ILE A 72 -10.97 6.69 6.10
N TYR A 73 -11.07 7.99 5.82
CA TYR A 73 -10.98 9.01 6.86
C TYR A 73 -11.98 8.72 7.98
N MET A 74 -11.51 8.81 9.22
CA MET A 74 -12.34 8.65 10.38
C MET A 74 -11.91 9.67 11.43
N GLU A 75 -12.89 10.42 11.94
CA GLU A 75 -12.64 11.38 13.01
C GLU A 75 -11.99 10.67 14.21
N PRO A 76 -10.96 11.24 14.86
CA PRO A 76 -10.26 10.61 15.98
C PRO A 76 -11.20 10.07 17.08
N ARG A 77 -12.28 10.80 17.39
CA ARG A 77 -13.30 10.41 18.38
C ARG A 77 -14.07 9.15 17.98
N LEU A 78 -14.23 8.90 16.68
CA LEU A 78 -14.86 7.69 16.17
C LEU A 78 -13.86 6.52 16.19
N LEU A 79 -12.59 6.76 15.85
CA LEU A 79 -11.52 5.75 15.94
C LEU A 79 -11.35 5.22 17.37
N GLU A 80 -11.41 6.10 18.37
CA GLU A 80 -11.36 5.72 19.79
C GLU A 80 -12.50 4.77 20.20
N LYS A 81 -13.65 4.86 19.55
CA LYS A 81 -14.80 3.97 19.80
C LYS A 81 -14.67 2.60 19.14
N THR A 82 -13.73 2.41 18.21
CA THR A 82 -13.57 1.13 17.48
C THR A 82 -12.99 0.01 18.36
N SER A 83 -12.52 0.32 19.56
CA SER A 83 -11.80 -0.62 20.45
C SER A 83 -10.51 -1.23 19.84
N VAL A 84 -10.10 -0.80 18.64
CA VAL A 84 -8.86 -1.22 18.00
C VAL A 84 -7.68 -0.56 18.72
N LYS A 85 -6.93 -1.36 19.46
CA LYS A 85 -5.68 -0.91 20.10
C LYS A 85 -4.68 -0.51 19.01
N GLU A 86 -3.99 0.60 19.23
CA GLU A 86 -2.93 1.10 18.33
C GLU A 86 -3.38 1.22 16.85
N TYR A 87 -4.61 1.70 16.58
CA TYR A 87 -5.15 1.86 15.22
C TYR A 87 -4.20 2.59 14.24
N ARG A 88 -3.33 3.47 14.77
CA ARG A 88 -2.27 4.19 14.02
C ARG A 88 -1.15 3.31 13.49
N LYS A 89 -1.11 2.03 13.83
CA LYS A 89 -0.15 1.03 13.31
C LYS A 89 -0.84 -0.11 12.59
N ALA A 90 -2.18 -0.12 12.55
CA ALA A 90 -2.97 -1.30 12.23
C ALA A 90 -3.03 -1.66 10.74
N LEU A 91 -2.58 -0.80 9.83
CA LEU A 91 -2.72 -1.04 8.39
C LEU A 91 -1.41 -1.28 7.63
N ASN A 92 -0.24 -0.92 8.18
CA ASN A 92 1.02 -1.12 7.45
C ASN A 92 1.25 -2.59 7.05
N ILE A 93 2.21 -2.87 6.17
CA ILE A 93 2.44 -4.20 5.60
C ILE A 93 2.56 -5.36 6.62
N VAL A 94 2.93 -5.08 7.87
CA VAL A 94 3.02 -6.09 8.94
C VAL A 94 1.64 -6.38 9.54
N TYR A 95 0.84 -5.34 9.77
CA TYR A 95 -0.46 -5.45 10.44
C TYR A 95 -1.65 -5.45 9.47
N HIS A 96 -1.43 -5.21 8.18
CA HIS A 96 -2.47 -5.15 7.17
C HIS A 96 -3.28 -6.46 7.16
N PRO A 97 -4.62 -6.44 7.30
CA PRO A 97 -5.42 -7.65 7.42
C PRO A 97 -5.23 -8.66 6.27
N ALA A 98 -4.97 -8.16 5.06
CA ALA A 98 -4.71 -9.01 3.90
C ALA A 98 -3.33 -9.70 3.94
N LEU A 99 -2.39 -9.22 4.75
CA LEU A 99 -1.00 -9.69 4.82
C LEU A 99 -0.64 -10.31 6.18
N THR A 100 -1.50 -10.21 7.20
CA THR A 100 -1.25 -10.74 8.55
C THR A 100 -0.88 -12.23 8.55
N GLY A 101 -1.46 -13.04 7.65
CA GLY A 101 -1.10 -14.45 7.51
C GLY A 101 0.38 -14.65 7.14
N TYR A 102 0.91 -13.82 6.21
CA TYR A 102 2.32 -13.84 5.86
C TYR A 102 3.22 -13.39 7.00
N ALA A 103 2.81 -12.36 7.75
CA ALA A 103 3.54 -11.91 8.93
C ALA A 103 3.67 -13.02 9.98
N ILE A 104 2.59 -13.76 10.25
CA ILE A 104 2.60 -14.90 11.18
C ILE A 104 3.54 -15.99 10.69
N LEU A 105 3.43 -16.40 9.42
CA LEU A 105 4.30 -17.44 8.84
C LEU A 105 5.78 -17.04 8.87
N PHE A 106 6.09 -15.78 8.55
CA PHE A 106 7.45 -15.25 8.62
C PHE A 106 8.01 -15.32 10.05
N VAL A 107 7.22 -14.93 11.05
CA VAL A 107 7.65 -15.01 12.47
C VAL A 107 7.86 -16.45 12.91
N GLN A 108 7.00 -17.37 12.49
CA GLN A 108 7.15 -18.81 12.79
C GLN A 108 8.46 -19.39 12.24
N GLN A 109 8.95 -18.91 11.10
CA GLN A 109 10.23 -19.36 10.53
C GLN A 109 11.46 -18.87 11.33
N ILE A 110 11.34 -17.75 12.05
CA ILE A 110 12.46 -17.15 12.80
C ILE A 110 12.40 -17.39 14.31
N GLN A 111 11.28 -17.93 14.82
CA GLN A 111 11.06 -18.22 16.23
C GLN A 111 11.14 -19.74 16.46
N SER A 112 11.77 -20.17 17.55
CA SER A 112 11.81 -21.58 17.95
C SER A 112 10.41 -22.08 18.36
N GLU A 113 10.15 -23.37 18.11
CA GLU A 113 8.83 -24.04 17.92
C GLU A 113 7.80 -23.99 19.08
N HIS A 114 8.00 -23.19 20.14
CA HIS A 114 7.20 -23.31 21.37
C HIS A 114 6.45 -22.04 21.80
N GLY A 115 6.31 -21.03 20.94
CA GLY A 115 5.64 -19.77 21.26
C GLY A 115 4.54 -19.35 20.27
N ILE A 116 3.56 -18.59 20.77
CA ILE A 116 2.63 -17.84 19.91
C ILE A 116 3.46 -16.84 19.08
N PRO A 117 3.32 -16.80 17.75
CA PRO A 117 4.05 -15.86 16.90
C PRO A 117 3.73 -14.42 17.28
N ASP A 118 4.76 -13.65 17.65
CA ASP A 118 4.61 -12.22 17.92
C ASP A 118 5.04 -11.39 16.70
N ILE A 119 4.05 -10.89 15.95
CA ILE A 119 4.28 -10.02 14.78
C ILE A 119 5.01 -8.72 15.12
N LYS A 120 5.06 -8.31 16.40
CA LYS A 120 5.87 -7.15 16.84
C LYS A 120 7.37 -7.38 16.65
N LEU A 121 7.79 -8.63 16.46
CA LEU A 121 9.17 -8.96 16.13
C LEU A 121 9.59 -8.48 14.73
N ILE A 122 8.63 -8.16 13.84
CA ILE A 122 8.89 -7.60 12.52
C ILE A 122 9.10 -6.08 12.65
N GLN A 123 10.32 -5.71 13.05
CA GLN A 123 10.75 -4.32 13.21
C GLN A 123 12.25 -4.18 12.94
N GLY A 124 12.73 -2.96 12.71
CA GLY A 124 14.13 -2.70 12.37
C GLY A 124 14.57 -3.52 11.15
N ARG A 125 15.72 -4.20 11.22
CA ARG A 125 16.23 -5.03 10.11
C ARG A 125 15.27 -6.16 9.69
N ARG A 126 14.48 -6.70 10.63
CA ARG A 126 13.51 -7.76 10.31
C ARG A 126 12.35 -7.28 9.44
N TRP A 127 12.07 -5.97 9.45
CA TRP A 127 11.09 -5.38 8.54
C TRP A 127 11.52 -5.53 7.09
N GLU A 128 12.79 -5.25 6.79
CA GLU A 128 13.35 -5.42 5.44
C GLU A 128 13.33 -6.89 5.02
N TRP A 129 13.70 -7.81 5.92
CA TRP A 129 13.62 -9.25 5.66
C TRP A 129 12.20 -9.73 5.41
N TYR A 130 11.22 -9.21 6.16
CA TYR A 130 9.82 -9.51 5.93
C TYR A 130 9.34 -8.99 4.57
N LEU A 131 9.82 -7.82 4.15
CA LEU A 131 9.48 -7.27 2.85
C LEU A 131 10.05 -8.12 1.69
N GLU A 132 11.29 -8.55 1.79
CA GLU A 132 11.88 -9.50 0.84
C GLU A 132 11.17 -10.85 0.87
N TYR A 133 10.76 -11.32 2.05
CA TYR A 133 9.92 -12.51 2.19
C TYR A 133 8.61 -12.33 1.42
N LEU A 134 7.87 -11.22 1.60
CA LEU A 134 6.64 -10.96 0.83
C LEU A 134 6.88 -10.98 -0.68
N TYR A 135 8.02 -10.46 -1.15
CA TYR A 135 8.36 -10.47 -2.58
C TYR A 135 8.64 -11.88 -3.11
N SER A 136 9.11 -12.79 -2.26
CA SER A 136 9.26 -14.21 -2.60
C SER A 136 7.93 -14.97 -2.67
N GLN A 137 6.84 -14.44 -2.09
CA GLN A 137 5.51 -15.05 -2.07
C GLN A 137 4.66 -14.69 -3.30
N GLU A 138 5.30 -14.46 -4.45
CA GLU A 138 4.65 -14.12 -5.72
C GLU A 138 3.84 -12.80 -5.72
N LEU A 139 3.99 -11.95 -4.70
CA LEU A 139 3.35 -10.63 -4.59
C LEU A 139 4.10 -9.57 -5.41
N GLN A 140 4.16 -9.76 -6.73
CA GLN A 140 4.93 -8.90 -7.64
C GLN A 140 4.29 -7.51 -7.84
N GLY A 141 2.97 -7.40 -7.79
CA GLY A 141 2.28 -6.12 -7.82
C GLY A 141 2.67 -5.26 -6.62
N LEU A 142 2.64 -5.85 -5.42
CA LEU A 142 3.05 -5.21 -4.17
C LEU A 142 4.50 -4.73 -4.24
N LYS A 143 5.41 -5.57 -4.74
CA LYS A 143 6.82 -5.22 -4.95
C LYS A 143 6.98 -3.96 -5.79
N ILE A 144 6.47 -4.01 -7.02
CA ILE A 144 6.63 -2.92 -7.98
C ILE A 144 5.98 -1.63 -7.46
N PHE A 145 4.84 -1.73 -6.77
CA PHE A 145 4.18 -0.58 -6.17
C PHE A 145 5.03 0.07 -5.08
N ILE A 146 5.54 -0.71 -4.12
CA ILE A 146 6.36 -0.20 -3.02
C ILE A 146 7.63 0.46 -3.56
N GLU A 147 8.36 -0.22 -4.43
CA GLU A 147 9.62 0.28 -5.00
C GLU A 147 9.43 1.56 -5.83
N SER A 148 8.28 1.71 -6.50
CA SER A 148 8.00 2.90 -7.32
C SER A 148 7.39 4.06 -6.53
N SER A 149 6.70 3.79 -5.42
CA SER A 149 5.86 4.78 -4.73
C SER A 149 6.42 5.26 -3.39
N ILE A 150 7.35 4.50 -2.80
CA ILE A 150 7.93 4.81 -1.49
C ILE A 150 9.42 5.08 -1.69
N LYS A 151 9.87 6.26 -1.25
CA LYS A 151 11.31 6.56 -1.12
C LYS A 151 11.78 5.97 0.20
N ARG A 152 12.66 4.98 0.13
CA ARG A 152 13.35 4.40 1.29
C ARG A 152 14.53 5.28 1.70
#